data_AF-A0A368F414-F1
#
_entry.id   AF-A0A368F414-F1
#
_cell.length_a   1.000
_cell.length_b   1.000
_cell.length_c   1.000
_cell.angle_alpha   90.00
_cell.angle_beta   90.00
_cell.angle_gamma   90.00
#
_symmetry.space_group_name_H-M   'P 1'
#
loop_
_entity.id
_entity.type
_entity.pdbx_description
1 polymer ?
#
loop_
_entity_poly.entity_id
_entity_poly.type
_entity_poly.pdbx_seq_one_letter_code
_entity_poly.pdbx_strand_id
1 'polypeptide(L)'
;MASSATSPQSIRTVLKNLKTIKRIAFDIGQSVVKIAYTATVAKKKTTPDKKLIHDAKYALHLYCIQVRLEDFEAVLDYIAENGHIATNKATFASTSSTHHLEKMIADKLGLELHKVKEMDCLVRGTNFLIRNIEAESFTYDHHNEKCRYNFETIRPSVICPYLLVN
;
A
#
# COMPACT_ATOMS: atom_id res chain seq x y z
N MET A 1 4.96 16.06 11.13
CA MET A 1 6.08 15.33 11.75
C MET A 1 5.94 13.86 11.40
N ALA A 2 6.75 13.36 10.48
CA ALA A 2 6.75 11.94 10.11
C ALA A 2 7.45 11.16 11.23
N SER A 3 6.77 10.17 11.82
CA SER A 3 7.35 9.30 12.83
C SER A 3 8.47 8.49 12.19
N SER A 4 9.72 8.75 12.59
CA SER A 4 10.87 7.91 12.23
C SER A 4 10.64 6.52 12.81
N ALA A 5 10.61 5.50 11.95
CA ALA A 5 10.34 4.11 12.31
C ALA A 5 11.55 3.42 13.00
N THR A 6 12.21 4.10 13.93
CA THR A 6 13.46 3.65 14.57
C THR A 6 13.25 2.81 15.83
N SER A 7 12.02 2.37 16.15
CA SER A 7 11.80 1.36 17.19
C SER A 7 11.08 0.13 16.61
N PRO A 8 11.43 -1.10 17.04
CA PRO A 8 10.69 -2.32 16.69
C PRO A 8 9.18 -2.24 16.97
N GLN A 9 8.76 -1.33 17.88
CA GLN A 9 7.35 -1.08 18.17
C GLN A 9 6.63 -0.33 17.03
N SER A 10 7.35 0.49 16.24
CA SER A 10 6.78 1.22 15.11
C SER A 10 6.38 0.27 13.96
N ILE A 11 7.26 -0.66 13.58
CA ILE A 11 7.02 -1.66 12.53
C ILE A 11 5.79 -2.51 12.87
N ARG A 12 5.69 -2.97 14.14
CA ARG A 12 4.54 -3.73 14.67
C ARG A 12 3.22 -2.97 14.59
N THR A 13 3.26 -1.65 14.73
CA THR A 13 2.05 -0.82 14.73
C THR A 13 1.55 -0.54 13.31
N VAL A 14 2.47 -0.48 12.35
CA VAL A 14 2.19 -0.13 10.95
C VAL A 14 1.80 -1.37 10.13
N LEU A 15 2.46 -2.50 10.32
CA LEU A 15 2.15 -3.77 9.63
C LEU A 15 1.05 -4.54 10.38
N LYS A 16 -0.08 -4.80 9.70
CA LYS A 16 -1.28 -5.40 10.31
C LYS A 16 -1.76 -6.58 9.49
N ASN A 17 -2.41 -7.54 10.16
CA ASN A 17 -3.06 -8.69 9.52
C ASN A 17 -2.13 -9.54 8.62
N LEU A 18 -0.83 -9.58 8.95
CA LEU A 18 0.20 -10.25 8.15
C LEU A 18 -0.06 -11.74 7.93
N LYS A 19 -0.74 -12.41 8.88
CA LYS A 19 -1.11 -13.84 8.77
C LYS A 19 -2.15 -14.15 7.69
N THR A 20 -2.75 -13.12 7.08
CA THR A 20 -3.87 -13.26 6.14
C THR A 20 -3.63 -12.52 4.83
N ILE A 21 -2.36 -12.25 4.50
CA ILE A 21 -1.99 -11.56 3.27
C ILE A 21 -2.41 -12.43 2.08
N LYS A 22 -3.12 -11.80 1.14
CA LYS A 22 -3.51 -12.41 -0.13
C LYS A 22 -2.52 -12.07 -1.24
N ARG A 23 -2.07 -10.82 -1.31
CA ARG A 23 -1.11 -10.35 -2.31
C ARG A 23 -0.24 -9.26 -1.70
N ILE A 24 1.02 -9.19 -2.12
CA ILE A 24 1.97 -8.15 -1.74
C ILE A 24 2.68 -7.60 -2.99
N ALA A 25 2.98 -6.31 -2.96
CA ALA A 25 3.72 -5.62 -3.99
C ALA A 25 4.69 -4.59 -3.40
N PHE A 26 5.79 -4.34 -4.13
CA PHE A 26 6.85 -3.41 -3.75
C PHE A 26 7.12 -2.40 -4.86
N ASP A 27 7.12 -1.11 -4.54
CA ASP A 27 7.65 -0.04 -5.39
C ASP A 27 8.96 0.45 -4.78
N ILE A 28 10.06 0.11 -5.43
CA ILE A 28 11.42 0.31 -4.93
C ILE A 28 12.00 1.57 -5.57
N GLY A 29 11.97 2.66 -4.81
CA GLY A 29 12.62 3.91 -5.16
C GLY A 29 14.07 3.96 -4.66
N GLN A 30 14.71 5.14 -4.80
CA GLN A 30 16.11 5.33 -4.42
C GLN A 30 16.35 5.30 -2.89
N SER A 31 15.45 5.90 -2.11
CA SER A 31 15.62 6.04 -0.65
C SER A 31 14.47 5.42 0.15
N VAL A 32 13.38 5.07 -0.52
CA VAL A 32 12.16 4.55 0.11
C VAL A 32 11.63 3.36 -0.68
N VAL A 33 11.01 2.43 0.04
CA VAL A 33 10.22 1.35 -0.54
C VAL A 33 8.78 1.56 -0.13
N LYS A 34 7.86 1.60 -1.10
CA LYS A 34 6.43 1.55 -0.82
C LYS A 34 5.99 0.09 -0.90
N ILE A 35 5.30 -0.36 0.15
CA ILE A 35 4.78 -1.71 0.28
C ILE A 35 3.26 -1.62 0.24
N ALA A 36 2.66 -2.32 -0.72
CA ALA A 36 1.21 -2.46 -0.81
C ALA A 36 0.84 -3.93 -0.62
N TYR A 37 -0.03 -4.26 0.32
CA TYR A 37 -0.55 -5.62 0.44
C TYR A 37 -2.03 -5.63 0.74
N THR A 38 -2.67 -6.71 0.32
CA THR A 38 -4.08 -6.97 0.65
C THR A 38 -4.16 -8.08 1.68
N ALA A 39 -4.98 -7.90 2.71
CA ALA A 39 -5.20 -8.91 3.74
C ALA A 39 -6.69 -9.15 3.97
N THR A 40 -7.04 -10.40 4.31
CA THR A 40 -8.43 -10.76 4.61
C THR A 40 -8.75 -10.38 6.05
N VAL A 41 -9.77 -9.56 6.25
CA VAL A 41 -10.21 -9.12 7.57
C VAL A 41 -11.65 -9.52 7.83
N ALA A 42 -11.98 -9.89 9.07
CA ALA A 42 -13.35 -10.11 9.47
C ALA A 42 -14.11 -8.78 9.44
N LYS A 43 -15.25 -8.72 8.74
CA LYS A 43 -16.10 -7.54 8.79
C LYS A 43 -16.65 -7.38 10.19
N LYS A 44 -16.86 -6.14 10.61
CA LYS A 44 -17.60 -5.83 11.83
C LYS A 44 -18.97 -5.33 11.44
N LYS A 45 -20.00 -5.77 12.15
CA LYS A 45 -21.36 -5.26 12.02
C LYS A 45 -21.83 -4.73 13.37
N THR A 46 -22.61 -3.66 13.32
CA THR A 46 -23.25 -3.09 14.51
C THR A 46 -24.62 -3.73 14.66
N THR A 47 -24.89 -4.32 15.82
CA THR A 47 -26.23 -4.84 16.14
C THR A 47 -27.19 -3.68 16.44
N PRO A 48 -28.51 -3.90 16.42
CA PRO A 48 -29.49 -2.91 16.87
C PRO A 48 -29.19 -2.36 18.27
N ASP A 49 -28.62 -3.19 19.15
CA ASP A 49 -28.19 -2.81 20.51
C ASP A 49 -26.87 -2.01 20.55
N LYS A 50 -26.42 -1.47 19.41
CA LYS A 50 -25.18 -0.69 19.26
C LYS A 50 -23.91 -1.45 19.66
N LYS A 51 -23.90 -2.79 19.57
CA LYS A 51 -22.71 -3.61 19.81
C LYS A 51 -22.01 -3.92 18.49
N LEU A 52 -20.69 -3.70 18.44
CA LEU A 52 -19.85 -4.16 17.33
C LEU A 52 -19.54 -5.64 17.49
N ILE A 53 -20.02 -6.46 16.56
CA ILE A 53 -19.73 -7.89 16.50
C ILE A 53 -19.04 -8.26 15.20
N HIS A 54 -18.28 -9.34 15.20
CA HIS A 54 -17.72 -9.89 13.96
C HIS A 54 -18.83 -10.48 13.11
N ASP A 55 -18.86 -10.08 11.85
CA ASP A 55 -19.74 -10.68 10.84
C ASP A 55 -19.11 -11.96 10.30
N ALA A 56 -19.94 -12.88 9.80
CA ALA A 56 -19.47 -14.10 9.14
C ALA A 56 -18.79 -13.81 7.78
N LYS A 57 -18.93 -12.58 7.28
CA LYS A 57 -18.36 -12.13 6.01
C LYS A 57 -16.97 -11.55 6.22
N TYR A 58 -16.08 -11.87 5.28
CA TYR A 58 -14.75 -11.27 5.23
C TYR A 58 -14.70 -10.13 4.21
N ALA A 59 -13.77 -9.20 4.41
CA ALA A 59 -13.42 -8.15 3.47
C ALA A 59 -11.95 -8.26 3.10
N LEU A 60 -11.59 -7.69 1.95
CA LEU A 60 -10.20 -7.45 1.59
C LEU A 60 -9.84 -6.02 1.97
N HIS A 61 -8.83 -5.84 2.81
CA HIS A 61 -8.27 -4.53 3.12
C HIS A 61 -6.97 -4.33 2.37
N LEU A 62 -6.82 -3.16 1.74
CA LEU A 62 -5.57 -2.70 1.14
C LEU A 62 -4.78 -1.90 2.18
N TYR A 63 -3.51 -2.27 2.37
CA TYR A 63 -2.55 -1.59 3.23
C TYR A 63 -1.47 -0.98 2.35
N CYS A 64 -1.19 0.30 2.56
CA CYS A 64 -0.12 1.03 1.89
C CYS A 64 0.82 1.58 2.96
N ILE A 65 2.10 1.24 2.85
CA ILE A 65 3.14 1.61 3.81
C ILE A 65 4.33 2.14 3.04
N GLN A 66 4.98 3.17 3.57
CA GLN A 66 6.26 3.64 3.07
C GLN A 66 7.32 3.42 4.15
N VAL A 67 8.45 2.83 3.75
CA VAL A 67 9.59 2.57 4.64
C VAL A 67 10.85 3.16 4.03
N ARG A 68 11.81 3.59 4.86
CA ARG A 68 13.14 3.98 4.38
C ARG A 68 13.87 2.72 3.91
N LEU A 69 14.68 2.85 2.88
CA LEU A 69 15.39 1.71 2.30
C LEU A 69 16.30 1.02 3.33
N GLU A 70 16.94 1.78 4.23
CA GLU A 70 17.76 1.27 5.34
C GLU A 70 16.99 0.40 6.34
N ASP A 71 15.68 0.63 6.50
CA ASP A 71 14.82 -0.16 7.40
C ASP A 71 14.17 -1.36 6.69
N PHE A 72 14.32 -1.46 5.36
CA PHE A 72 13.54 -2.40 4.54
C PHE A 72 13.85 -3.86 4.87
N GLU A 73 15.12 -4.18 5.14
CA GLU A 73 15.52 -5.53 5.51
C GLU A 73 14.82 -6.02 6.80
N ALA A 74 14.82 -5.19 7.84
CA ALA A 74 14.14 -5.51 9.10
C ALA A 74 12.63 -5.66 8.93
N VAL A 75 12.03 -4.94 7.99
CA VAL A 75 10.62 -5.09 7.61
C VAL A 75 10.37 -6.44 6.94
N LEU A 76 11.26 -6.90 6.06
CA LEU A 76 11.15 -8.22 5.45
C LEU A 76 11.30 -9.33 6.49
N ASP A 77 12.26 -9.22 7.41
CA ASP A 77 12.43 -10.19 8.51
C ASP A 77 11.16 -10.27 9.36
N TYR A 78 10.58 -9.12 9.71
CA TYR A 78 9.34 -9.11 10.48
C TYR A 78 8.17 -9.75 9.74
N ILE A 79 8.05 -9.54 8.42
CA ILE A 79 7.03 -10.19 7.58
C ILE A 79 7.28 -11.70 7.50
N ALA A 80 8.54 -12.14 7.35
CA ALA A 80 8.89 -13.55 7.30
C ALA A 80 8.52 -14.28 8.60
N GLU A 81 8.78 -13.66 9.75
CA GLU A 81 8.49 -14.24 11.07
C GLU A 81 6.99 -14.25 11.42
N ASN A 82 6.23 -13.22 11.00
CA ASN A 82 4.88 -12.98 11.51
C ASN A 82 3.78 -13.10 10.44
N GLY A 83 4.16 -13.25 9.18
CA GLY A 83 3.27 -13.19 8.02
C GLY A 83 3.03 -14.52 7.34
N HIS A 84 1.99 -14.55 6.52
CA HIS A 84 1.72 -15.61 5.57
C HIS A 84 1.10 -15.02 4.31
N ILE A 85 1.77 -15.21 3.18
CA ILE A 85 1.41 -14.64 1.88
C ILE A 85 0.81 -15.75 1.01
N ALA A 86 -0.51 -15.75 0.87
CA ALA A 86 -1.23 -16.88 0.28
C ALA A 86 -0.83 -17.22 -1.17
N THR A 87 -0.34 -16.26 -1.95
CA THR A 87 0.03 -16.48 -3.35
C THR A 87 1.45 -16.98 -3.55
N ASN A 88 2.32 -16.95 -2.53
CA ASN A 88 3.77 -17.16 -2.66
C ASN A 88 4.43 -16.35 -3.79
N LYS A 89 3.80 -15.22 -4.15
CA LYS A 89 4.18 -14.34 -5.26
C LYS A 89 4.18 -12.90 -4.77
N ALA A 90 5.17 -12.14 -5.22
CA ALA A 90 5.20 -10.69 -5.08
C ALA A 90 5.39 -10.03 -6.43
N THR A 91 4.72 -8.89 -6.62
CA THR A 91 4.95 -8.01 -7.77
C THR A 91 5.87 -6.87 -7.35
N PHE A 92 6.79 -6.44 -8.20
CA PHE A 92 7.60 -5.28 -7.88
C PHE A 92 7.91 -4.39 -9.08
N ALA A 93 8.09 -3.10 -8.81
CA ALA A 93 8.62 -2.11 -9.74
C ALA A 93 9.87 -1.47 -9.14
N SER A 94 10.79 -1.02 -9.98
CA SER A 94 11.98 -0.32 -9.53
C SER A 94 12.46 0.75 -10.53
N THR A 95 12.92 1.88 -10.00
CA THR A 95 13.45 3.02 -10.77
C THR A 95 14.88 2.79 -11.27
N SER A 96 15.58 1.79 -10.73
CA SER A 96 17.00 1.51 -11.01
C SER A 96 17.33 0.02 -10.90
N SER A 97 18.60 -0.34 -11.09
CA SER A 97 19.07 -1.72 -10.90
C SER A 97 19.00 -2.10 -9.41
N THR A 98 18.00 -2.90 -9.07
CA THR A 98 17.67 -3.32 -7.70
C THR A 98 17.92 -4.80 -7.46
N HIS A 99 18.81 -5.43 -8.24
CA HIS A 99 19.01 -6.89 -8.20
C HIS A 99 19.34 -7.42 -6.80
N HIS A 100 20.08 -6.67 -5.98
CA HIS A 100 20.37 -7.06 -4.59
C HIS A 100 19.11 -7.06 -3.72
N LEU A 101 18.20 -6.09 -3.89
CA LEU A 101 16.93 -6.01 -3.18
C LEU A 101 15.95 -7.08 -3.65
N GLU A 102 15.93 -7.36 -4.96
CA GLU A 102 15.15 -8.45 -5.55
C GLU A 102 15.55 -9.79 -4.92
N LYS A 103 16.87 -10.06 -4.88
CA LYS A 103 17.39 -11.25 -4.21
C LYS A 103 17.02 -11.27 -2.72
N MET A 104 17.18 -10.16 -2.01
CA MET A 104 16.84 -10.06 -0.58
C MET A 104 15.36 -10.37 -0.30
N ILE A 105 14.43 -9.88 -1.12
CA ILE A 105 13.00 -10.18 -0.97
C ILE A 105 12.75 -11.67 -1.22
N ALA A 106 13.32 -12.23 -2.28
CA ALA A 106 13.16 -13.65 -2.62
C ALA A 106 13.72 -14.56 -1.53
N ASP A 107 14.93 -14.27 -1.03
CA ASP A 107 15.62 -15.09 -0.02
C ASP A 107 14.90 -15.02 1.34
N LYS A 108 14.45 -13.83 1.79
CA LYS A 108 13.80 -13.67 3.11
C LYS A 108 12.35 -14.13 3.13
N LEU A 109 11.58 -13.85 2.09
CA LEU A 109 10.15 -14.16 2.06
C LEU A 109 9.81 -15.46 1.33
N GLY A 110 10.76 -16.06 0.60
CA GLY A 110 10.53 -17.27 -0.18
C GLY A 110 9.51 -17.10 -1.31
N LEU A 111 9.48 -15.92 -1.95
CA LEU A 111 8.47 -15.57 -2.96
C LEU A 111 9.00 -15.61 -4.38
N GLU A 112 8.14 -15.99 -5.32
CA GLU A 112 8.35 -15.75 -6.75
C GLU A 112 8.14 -14.26 -7.06
N LEU A 113 9.16 -13.60 -7.61
CA LEU A 113 9.12 -12.17 -7.94
C LEU A 113 8.73 -11.92 -9.38
N HIS A 114 7.75 -11.04 -9.58
CA HIS A 114 7.29 -10.60 -10.88
C HIS A 114 7.55 -9.10 -11.07
N LYS A 115 8.53 -8.77 -11.91
CA LYS A 115 8.84 -7.38 -12.24
C LYS A 115 7.77 -6.79 -13.16
N VAL A 116 7.31 -5.59 -12.85
CA VAL A 116 6.41 -4.79 -13.71
C VAL A 116 7.06 -3.48 -14.10
N LYS A 117 6.61 -2.89 -15.21
CA LYS A 117 7.10 -1.58 -15.67
C LYS A 117 6.60 -0.49 -14.75
N GLU A 118 7.50 0.40 -14.34
CA GLU A 118 7.23 1.49 -13.39
C GLU A 118 6.08 2.39 -13.86
N MET A 119 6.16 2.90 -15.10
CA MET A 119 5.13 3.79 -15.63
C MET A 119 3.76 3.09 -15.78
N ASP A 120 3.76 1.80 -16.14
CA ASP A 120 2.51 1.03 -16.26
C ASP A 120 1.84 0.84 -14.90
N CYS A 121 2.60 0.48 -13.85
CA CYS A 121 2.02 0.30 -12.53
C CYS A 121 1.59 1.63 -11.89
N LEU A 122 2.34 2.71 -12.14
CA LEU A 122 1.97 4.05 -11.72
C LEU A 122 0.62 4.46 -12.32
N VAL A 123 0.47 4.42 -13.65
CA VAL A 123 -0.77 4.81 -14.34
C VAL A 123 -1.94 3.92 -13.94
N ARG A 124 -1.73 2.59 -13.84
CA ARG A 124 -2.79 1.65 -13.41
C ARG A 124 -3.20 1.86 -11.96
N GLY A 125 -2.23 2.09 -11.06
CA GLY A 125 -2.47 2.36 -9.64
C GLY A 125 -3.24 3.65 -9.43
N THR A 126 -2.82 4.75 -10.09
CA THR A 126 -3.52 6.04 -10.03
C THR A 126 -4.96 5.91 -10.53
N ASN A 127 -5.18 5.27 -11.68
CA ASN A 127 -6.54 5.04 -12.18
C ASN A 127 -7.37 4.15 -11.25
N PHE A 128 -6.77 3.15 -10.60
CA PHE A 128 -7.47 2.33 -9.61
C PHE A 128 -7.93 3.17 -8.43
N LEU A 129 -7.06 4.01 -7.85
CA LEU A 129 -7.41 4.82 -6.69
C LEU A 129 -8.51 5.83 -7.03
N ILE A 130 -8.34 6.63 -8.09
CA ILE A 130 -9.33 7.65 -8.50
C ILE A 130 -10.71 7.03 -8.77
N ARG A 131 -10.77 5.80 -9.30
CA ARG A 131 -12.05 5.14 -9.64
C ARG A 131 -12.74 4.46 -8.47
N ASN A 132 -11.99 4.04 -7.45
CA ASN A 132 -12.50 3.16 -6.40
C ASN A 132 -12.47 3.78 -5.00
N ILE A 133 -11.73 4.87 -4.82
CA ILE A 133 -11.57 5.56 -3.54
C ILE A 133 -12.26 6.92 -3.64
N GLU A 134 -13.24 7.15 -2.77
CA GLU A 134 -13.94 8.43 -2.67
C GLU A 134 -12.99 9.52 -2.19
N ALA A 135 -13.14 10.74 -2.70
CA ALA A 135 -12.34 11.90 -2.30
C ALA A 135 -10.81 11.69 -2.42
N GLU A 136 -10.37 10.82 -3.34
CA GLU A 136 -8.94 10.54 -3.56
C GLU A 136 -8.19 11.75 -4.14
N SER A 137 -8.83 12.49 -5.03
CA SER A 137 -8.25 13.69 -5.66
C SER A 137 -8.70 14.96 -4.94
N PHE A 138 -7.83 15.97 -4.92
CA PHE A 138 -8.18 17.29 -4.41
C PHE A 138 -7.48 18.40 -5.19
N THR A 139 -8.08 19.58 -5.17
CA THR A 139 -7.45 20.83 -5.62
C THR A 139 -7.13 21.72 -4.42
N TYR A 140 -6.10 22.55 -4.56
CA TYR A 140 -5.70 23.50 -3.53
C TYR A 140 -5.28 24.81 -4.18
N ASP A 141 -5.87 25.92 -3.73
CA ASP A 141 -5.60 27.26 -4.23
C ASP A 141 -4.87 28.08 -3.14
N HIS A 142 -3.59 28.36 -3.39
CA HIS A 142 -2.75 29.17 -2.51
C HIS A 142 -3.10 30.68 -2.55
N HIS A 143 -3.84 31.13 -3.57
CA HIS A 143 -4.21 32.54 -3.75
C HIS A 143 -5.59 32.87 -3.16
N ASN A 144 -6.36 31.85 -2.79
CA ASN A 144 -7.61 32.02 -2.08
C ASN A 144 -7.34 32.35 -0.61
N GLU A 145 -7.93 33.42 -0.09
CA GLU A 145 -7.75 33.86 1.31
C GLU A 145 -8.04 32.76 2.34
N LYS A 146 -8.89 31.78 2.00
CA LYS A 146 -9.25 30.69 2.92
C LYS A 146 -8.31 29.48 2.85
N CYS A 147 -7.41 29.39 1.86
CA CYS A 147 -6.44 28.29 1.69
C CYS A 147 -7.05 26.90 1.97
N ARG A 148 -8.05 26.49 1.19
CA ARG A 148 -8.83 25.26 1.46
C ARG A 148 -8.54 24.17 0.43
N TYR A 149 -8.36 22.95 0.92
CA TYR A 149 -8.44 21.74 0.11
C TYR A 149 -9.89 21.50 -0.33
N ASN A 150 -10.10 21.30 -1.63
CA ASN A 150 -11.37 20.85 -2.19
C ASN A 150 -11.22 19.40 -2.68
N PHE A 151 -11.75 18.45 -1.90
CA PHE A 151 -11.71 17.04 -2.26
C PHE A 151 -12.84 16.69 -3.22
N GLU A 152 -12.53 15.92 -4.25
CA GLU A 152 -13.42 15.60 -5.35
C GLU A 152 -13.44 14.10 -5.62
N THR A 153 -14.64 13.53 -5.77
CA THR A 153 -14.82 12.18 -6.30
C THR A 153 -15.05 12.29 -7.80
N ILE A 154 -14.01 11.99 -8.59
CA ILE A 154 -14.07 12.10 -10.04
C ILE A 154 -14.87 10.93 -10.62
N ARG A 155 -15.83 11.23 -11.50
CA ARG A 155 -16.59 10.20 -12.22
C ARG A 155 -15.66 9.43 -13.17
N PRO A 156 -15.66 8.08 -13.17
CA PRO A 156 -14.77 7.29 -14.03
C PRO A 156 -14.83 7.64 -15.53
N SER A 157 -15.97 8.13 -16.00
CA SER A 157 -16.20 8.50 -17.41
C SER A 157 -15.49 9.79 -17.84
N VAL A 158 -14.99 10.60 -16.92
CA VAL A 158 -14.37 11.91 -17.22
C VAL A 158 -12.91 12.02 -16.79
N ILE A 159 -12.31 10.94 -16.29
CA ILE A 159 -10.89 10.95 -15.83
C ILE A 159 -9.93 11.27 -16.98
N CYS A 160 -10.21 10.73 -18.18
CA CYS A 160 -9.33 10.89 -19.33
C CYS A 160 -9.81 12.01 -20.27
N PRO A 161 -8.87 12.75 -20.89
CA PRO A 161 -7.42 12.67 -20.74
C PRO A 161 -6.89 13.42 -19.50
N TYR A 162 -5.73 13.00 -18.98
CA TYR A 162 -5.01 13.73 -17.94
C TYR A 162 -3.49 13.64 -18.18
N LEU A 163 -2.76 14.62 -17.65
CA LEU A 163 -1.30 14.57 -17.57
C LEU A 163 -0.90 14.12 -16.17
N LEU A 164 -0.09 13.06 -16.10
CA LEU A 164 0.49 12.59 -14.84
C LEU A 164 1.90 13.11 -14.69
N VAL A 165 2.14 13.84 -13.60
CA VAL A 165 3.48 14.32 -13.21
C VAL A 165 3.85 13.56 -11.93
N ASN A 166 4.93 12.78 -11.98
CA ASN A 166 5.43 11.95 -10.88
C ASN A 166 6.84 12.37 -10.49
#